data_AF-A0A356DX84-F1
#
_entry.id   AF-A0A356DX84-F1
#
_cell.length_a   1.000
_cell.length_b   1.000
_cell.length_c   1.000
_cell.angle_alpha   90.00
_cell.angle_beta   90.00
_cell.angle_gamma   90.00
#
_symmetry.space_group_name_H-M   'P 1'
#
loop_
_entity.id
_entity.type
_entity.pdbx_description
1 polymer ?
#
loop_
_entity_poly.entity_id
_entity_poly.type
_entity_poly.pdbx_seq_one_letter_code
_entity_poly.pdbx_strand_id
1 'polypeptide(L)'
;MSSKRGFSLFSLISLKTWAVIAILLVFFVPSAALASPLIQEPPPTVASQLEAQELWQAYQARYQQDLTLFADDPLANLFEPVLDTAFVSADGNTGVLWLALKDHTGRILATEPGIVFAIRKDEGWQIVFSSDKEWEEIKVSLPEDFLPAEFQSAPENAPDQAAIDYLTGYYLPYVAGTSHRLEGSVLHFHNYPPLGYPSCDIAYCRYVYDFTDAGHFPLVASKAGVVIALRDSCIDGSPSCTNYIILQDTVGGAYQIYLHLAHNTIPDTFTAGTFVNRGKYIGDTDDTGYSTSEHVHFMIVSSWWWGSGSYPWGVSVDMRFADVTLNGGIPRTCYEVTNLPIYDGATQCNGNRSIPFSPSNDWFVSGNVGASPPTGYLTRPIAGAVVAVGVNPLMDVTAQTSDDVWVVKAVLIAKINGSWREVGPRVTNPTNGVFDWDVNICKAGDLNGPLDVALKIWDHEGNITSMLSPGTIIVDDACPFGAVLPLIISN
;
A
#
# COMPACT_ATOMS: atom_id res chain seq x y z
N MET A 1 28.11 71.88 -57.34
CA MET A 1 27.35 72.12 -58.57
C MET A 1 27.36 70.86 -59.41
N SER A 2 26.16 70.35 -59.70
CA SER A 2 25.74 69.46 -60.78
C SER A 2 26.77 68.55 -61.49
N SER A 3 26.38 67.27 -61.54
CA SER A 3 26.14 66.52 -62.78
C SER A 3 27.19 65.50 -63.27
N LYS A 4 26.65 64.28 -63.42
CA LYS A 4 26.81 63.31 -64.52
C LYS A 4 28.05 62.41 -64.46
N ARG A 5 27.82 61.12 -64.24
CA ARG A 5 27.44 60.05 -65.20
C ARG A 5 28.65 59.58 -66.02
N GLY A 6 28.93 58.29 -65.88
CA GLY A 6 28.86 57.39 -67.05
C GLY A 6 30.15 56.66 -67.40
N PHE A 7 30.02 55.33 -67.44
CA PHE A 7 30.68 54.36 -68.33
C PHE A 7 32.22 54.25 -68.28
N SER A 8 32.86 53.12 -68.59
CA SER A 8 32.61 51.69 -68.46
C SER A 8 33.89 51.00 -68.95
N LEU A 9 34.06 49.74 -68.56
CA LEU A 9 34.73 48.66 -69.31
C LEU A 9 36.27 48.55 -69.30
N PHE A 10 36.66 47.27 -69.23
CA PHE A 10 37.97 46.63 -69.40
C PHE A 10 38.98 46.87 -68.27
N SER A 11 39.86 45.95 -67.90
CA SER A 11 40.08 44.51 -68.08
C SER A 11 41.41 44.22 -67.35
N LEU A 12 41.68 42.95 -67.09
CA LEU A 12 43.00 42.39 -66.77
C LEU A 12 43.54 42.60 -65.35
N ILE A 13 43.24 41.57 -64.55
CA ILE A 13 43.98 41.15 -63.36
C ILE A 13 45.36 40.64 -63.79
N SER A 14 46.43 41.17 -63.18
CA SER A 14 47.74 40.54 -63.16
C SER A 14 48.57 40.96 -61.94
N LEU A 15 48.83 39.97 -61.09
CA LEU A 15 50.02 39.72 -60.29
C LEU A 15 50.43 40.64 -59.12
N LYS A 16 50.33 40.02 -57.93
CA LYS A 16 51.36 39.91 -56.87
C LYS A 16 51.63 41.11 -55.97
N THR A 17 51.10 40.99 -54.75
CA THR A 17 51.78 41.27 -53.46
C THR A 17 50.84 40.72 -52.37
N TRP A 18 50.96 39.45 -51.95
CA TRP A 18 51.81 38.99 -50.84
C TRP A 18 51.86 39.96 -49.66
N ALA A 19 50.99 39.77 -48.66
CA ALA A 19 51.37 39.30 -47.33
C ALA A 19 50.27 39.58 -46.30
N VAL A 20 50.11 38.64 -45.36
CA VAL A 20 49.40 38.76 -44.08
C VAL A 20 47.87 38.65 -44.17
N ILE A 21 47.39 37.40 -44.18
CA ILE A 21 46.40 36.80 -43.26
C ILE A 21 46.16 35.39 -43.83
N ALA A 22 47.12 34.51 -43.59
CA ALA A 22 47.01 33.08 -43.90
C ALA A 22 47.51 32.35 -42.66
N ILE A 23 46.62 32.21 -41.67
CA ILE A 23 46.56 31.22 -40.58
C ILE A 23 45.29 31.60 -39.81
N LEU A 24 44.14 31.08 -40.25
CA LEU A 24 42.88 30.89 -39.49
C LEU A 24 41.74 30.54 -40.47
N LEU A 25 41.95 29.47 -41.23
CA LEU A 25 40.88 28.73 -41.90
C LEU A 25 41.27 27.25 -41.79
N VAL A 26 41.29 26.79 -40.55
CA VAL A 26 41.24 25.36 -40.25
C VAL A 26 39.85 24.91 -40.69
N PHE A 27 39.83 23.92 -41.56
CA PHE A 27 38.66 23.19 -41.98
C PHE A 27 37.80 22.81 -40.75
N PHE A 28 36.67 23.47 -40.56
CA PHE A 28 35.56 22.93 -39.78
C PHE A 28 34.95 21.79 -40.60
N VAL A 29 35.53 20.60 -40.46
CA VAL A 29 34.82 19.37 -40.76
C VAL A 29 33.85 19.19 -39.59
N PRO A 30 32.53 19.19 -39.80
CA PRO A 30 31.62 18.76 -38.76
C PRO A 30 31.90 17.26 -38.57
N SER A 31 32.65 16.90 -37.54
CA SER A 31 32.56 15.57 -36.97
C SER A 31 31.12 15.43 -36.49
N ALA A 32 30.28 14.85 -37.34
CA ALA A 32 29.10 14.14 -36.89
C ALA A 32 29.63 13.03 -35.99
N ALA A 33 29.76 13.33 -34.70
CA ALA A 33 29.72 12.31 -33.68
C ALA A 33 28.39 11.63 -33.89
N LEU A 34 28.43 10.44 -34.50
CA LEU A 34 27.35 9.49 -34.43
C LEU A 34 27.22 9.19 -32.94
N ALA A 35 26.41 9.97 -32.24
CA ALA A 35 25.76 9.51 -31.04
C ALA A 35 24.92 8.33 -31.51
N SER A 36 25.44 7.12 -31.31
CA SER A 36 24.60 5.94 -31.35
C SER A 36 23.36 6.26 -30.51
N PRO A 37 22.14 6.02 -31.00
CA PRO A 37 21.01 6.05 -30.09
C PRO A 37 21.38 5.15 -28.92
N LEU A 38 21.23 5.65 -27.69
CA LEU A 38 21.19 4.79 -26.52
C LEU A 38 20.17 3.70 -26.88
N ILE A 39 20.65 2.50 -27.18
CA ILE A 39 19.79 1.33 -27.27
C ILE A 39 19.37 1.15 -25.82
N GLN A 40 18.21 1.71 -25.48
CA GLN A 40 17.56 1.41 -24.22
C GLN A 40 17.32 -0.09 -24.27
N GLU A 41 18.08 -0.84 -23.46
CA GLU A 41 17.87 -2.28 -23.36
C GLU A 41 16.40 -2.50 -22.99
N PRO A 42 15.74 -3.49 -23.62
CA PRO A 42 14.32 -3.69 -23.37
C PRO A 42 14.12 -3.99 -21.88
N PRO A 43 13.00 -3.56 -21.31
CA PRO A 43 12.73 -3.73 -19.89
C PRO A 43 12.75 -5.23 -19.53
N PRO A 44 12.96 -5.54 -18.24
CA PRO A 44 12.88 -6.91 -17.73
C PRO A 44 11.58 -7.55 -18.18
N THR A 45 11.67 -8.74 -18.75
CA THR A 45 10.46 -9.50 -19.05
C THR A 45 10.26 -10.52 -17.95
N VAL A 46 9.02 -10.60 -17.44
CA VAL A 46 8.58 -11.70 -16.60
C VAL A 46 8.91 -13.01 -17.34
N ALA A 47 9.57 -13.92 -16.63
CA ALA A 47 10.01 -15.19 -17.17
C ALA A 47 8.81 -16.01 -17.66
N SER A 48 9.00 -16.79 -18.72
CA SER A 48 7.98 -17.76 -19.13
C SER A 48 7.77 -18.80 -18.03
N GLN A 49 6.60 -19.45 -17.99
CA GLN A 49 6.30 -20.45 -16.95
C GLN A 49 7.35 -21.57 -16.88
N LEU A 50 7.85 -22.03 -18.03
CA LEU A 50 8.89 -23.07 -18.08
C LEU A 50 10.20 -22.57 -17.48
N GLU A 51 10.60 -21.35 -17.85
CA GLU A 51 11.86 -20.75 -17.44
C GLU A 51 11.86 -20.37 -15.95
N ALA A 52 10.72 -19.89 -15.44
CA ALA A 52 10.47 -19.70 -14.02
C ALA A 52 10.56 -21.03 -13.24
N GLN A 53 10.05 -22.13 -13.80
CA GLN A 53 10.15 -23.45 -13.19
C GLN A 53 11.59 -23.97 -13.13
N GLU A 54 12.39 -23.75 -14.17
CA GLU A 54 13.81 -24.11 -14.22
C GLU A 54 14.64 -23.28 -13.21
N LEU A 55 14.40 -21.95 -13.16
CA LEU A 55 15.01 -21.06 -12.16
C LEU A 55 14.67 -21.52 -10.74
N TRP A 56 13.40 -21.84 -10.49
CA TRP A 56 12.94 -22.32 -9.20
C TRP A 56 13.58 -23.64 -8.79
N GLN A 57 13.70 -24.60 -9.72
CA GLN A 57 14.37 -25.87 -9.44
C GLN A 57 15.85 -25.68 -9.09
N ALA A 58 16.55 -24.79 -9.80
CA ALA A 58 17.94 -24.44 -9.48
C ALA A 58 18.06 -23.80 -8.10
N TYR A 59 17.15 -22.89 -7.76
CA TYR A 59 17.04 -22.30 -6.43
C TYR A 59 16.83 -23.35 -5.35
N GLN A 60 15.84 -24.24 -5.51
CA GLN A 60 15.54 -25.27 -4.52
C GLN A 60 16.74 -26.20 -4.30
N ALA A 61 17.46 -26.57 -5.37
CA ALA A 61 18.66 -27.39 -5.27
C ALA A 61 19.78 -26.67 -4.48
N ARG A 62 20.03 -25.39 -4.76
CA ARG A 62 21.01 -24.58 -4.02
C ARG A 62 20.60 -24.36 -2.56
N TYR A 63 19.35 -23.96 -2.33
CA TYR A 63 18.80 -23.75 -0.99
C TYR A 63 18.97 -25.00 -0.13
N GLN A 64 18.62 -26.18 -0.65
CA GLN A 64 18.76 -27.45 0.06
C GLN A 64 20.22 -27.82 0.41
N GLN A 65 21.19 -27.44 -0.43
CA GLN A 65 22.61 -27.64 -0.15
C GLN A 65 23.10 -26.73 0.98
N ASP A 66 22.61 -25.50 1.01
CA ASP A 66 23.09 -24.47 1.93
C ASP A 66 22.29 -24.39 3.24
N LEU A 67 21.16 -25.10 3.37
CA LEU A 67 20.33 -25.12 4.58
C LEU A 67 21.13 -25.27 5.89
N THR A 68 22.16 -26.10 5.89
CA THR A 68 22.99 -26.34 7.09
C THR A 68 23.97 -25.21 7.38
N LEU A 69 24.38 -24.42 6.38
CA LEU A 69 25.29 -23.28 6.54
C LEU A 69 24.63 -22.13 7.31
N PHE A 70 23.30 -22.06 7.24
CA PHE A 70 22.51 -20.96 7.79
C PHE A 70 21.57 -21.41 8.91
N ALA A 71 21.72 -22.64 9.41
CA ALA A 71 20.82 -23.25 10.40
C ALA A 71 20.77 -22.53 11.75
N ASP A 72 21.79 -21.73 12.07
CA ASP A 72 21.85 -20.92 13.30
C ASP A 72 21.05 -19.62 13.20
N ASP A 73 20.68 -19.16 11.99
CA ASP A 73 19.82 -17.99 11.85
C ASP A 73 18.36 -18.38 12.18
N PRO A 74 17.66 -17.57 12.98
CA PRO A 74 16.27 -17.84 13.34
C PRO A 74 15.34 -17.98 12.13
N LEU A 75 15.54 -17.25 11.03
CA LEU A 75 14.68 -17.32 9.85
C LEU A 75 14.68 -18.70 9.18
N ALA A 76 15.77 -19.47 9.32
CA ALA A 76 15.91 -20.81 8.74
C ALA A 76 14.80 -21.79 9.16
N ASN A 77 14.22 -21.59 10.35
CA ASN A 77 13.17 -22.44 10.92
C ASN A 77 11.80 -21.76 10.95
N LEU A 78 11.72 -20.48 10.59
CA LEU A 78 10.48 -19.70 10.64
C LEU A 78 9.77 -19.68 9.29
N PHE A 79 10.53 -19.70 8.18
CA PHE A 79 9.99 -19.51 6.85
C PHE A 79 10.47 -20.54 5.84
N GLU A 80 9.57 -20.89 4.92
CA GLU A 80 9.85 -21.59 3.68
C GLU A 80 9.80 -20.57 2.53
N PRO A 81 10.80 -20.53 1.64
CA PRO A 81 10.74 -19.69 0.45
C PRO A 81 9.71 -20.21 -0.54
N VAL A 82 9.00 -19.31 -1.19
CA VAL A 82 8.09 -19.58 -2.30
C VAL A 82 8.48 -18.68 -3.46
N LEU A 83 8.52 -19.22 -4.69
CA LEU A 83 8.68 -18.37 -5.86
C LEU A 83 7.44 -17.48 -5.99
N ASP A 84 7.65 -16.18 -5.92
CA ASP A 84 6.64 -15.18 -6.24
C ASP A 84 6.63 -14.94 -7.76
N THR A 85 7.68 -14.26 -8.23
CA THR A 85 7.86 -13.87 -9.63
C THR A 85 9.30 -14.14 -10.06
N ALA A 86 9.51 -14.45 -11.33
CA ALA A 86 10.85 -14.54 -11.92
C ALA A 86 10.95 -13.64 -13.14
N PHE A 87 12.13 -13.09 -13.36
CA PHE A 87 12.47 -12.23 -14.49
C PHE A 87 13.72 -12.76 -15.18
N VAL A 88 13.82 -12.53 -16.48
CA VAL A 88 15.00 -12.88 -17.28
C VAL A 88 15.45 -11.68 -18.09
N SER A 89 16.77 -11.46 -18.13
CA SER A 89 17.39 -10.39 -18.90
C SER A 89 17.14 -10.55 -20.39
N ALA A 90 17.22 -9.45 -21.13
CA ALA A 90 16.97 -9.42 -22.57
C ALA A 90 17.85 -10.39 -23.38
N ASP A 91 19.07 -10.64 -22.91
CA ASP A 91 20.03 -11.56 -23.50
C ASP A 91 19.83 -13.03 -23.07
N GLY A 92 18.91 -13.28 -22.13
CA GLY A 92 18.59 -14.61 -21.61
C GLY A 92 19.63 -15.20 -20.65
N ASN A 93 20.63 -14.43 -20.21
CA ASN A 93 21.76 -14.95 -19.43
C ASN A 93 21.63 -14.74 -17.92
N THR A 94 20.79 -13.81 -17.48
CA THR A 94 20.62 -13.46 -16.07
C THR A 94 19.16 -13.62 -15.67
N GLY A 95 18.92 -14.29 -14.56
CA GLY A 95 17.61 -14.41 -13.92
C GLY A 95 17.58 -13.65 -12.61
N VAL A 96 16.43 -13.07 -12.28
CA VAL A 96 16.12 -12.52 -10.95
C VAL A 96 14.88 -13.25 -10.45
N LEU A 97 14.98 -13.84 -9.26
CA LEU A 97 13.87 -14.47 -8.57
C LEU A 97 13.43 -13.54 -7.43
N TRP A 98 12.13 -13.29 -7.36
CA TRP A 98 11.47 -12.72 -6.21
C TRP A 98 10.91 -13.86 -5.36
N LEU A 99 11.23 -13.83 -4.07
CA LEU A 99 10.90 -14.88 -3.12
C LEU A 99 9.92 -14.34 -2.07
N ALA A 100 8.76 -14.96 -1.99
CA ALA A 100 7.83 -14.78 -0.89
C ALA A 100 8.20 -15.68 0.29
N LEU A 101 7.86 -15.26 1.51
CA LEU A 101 8.05 -16.05 2.71
C LEU A 101 6.74 -16.71 3.13
N LYS A 102 6.75 -18.03 3.31
CA LYS A 102 5.61 -18.78 3.83
C LYS A 102 5.93 -19.29 5.23
N ASP A 103 5.08 -18.96 6.20
CA ASP A 103 5.24 -19.44 7.58
C ASP A 103 4.74 -20.88 7.75
N HIS A 104 4.98 -21.47 8.93
CA HIS A 104 4.58 -22.85 9.24
C HIS A 104 3.06 -23.06 9.28
N THR A 105 2.25 -22.00 9.27
CA THR A 105 0.78 -22.08 9.17
C THR A 105 0.31 -22.16 7.72
N GLY A 106 1.24 -21.98 6.76
CA GLY A 106 0.97 -21.97 5.33
C GLY A 106 0.62 -20.59 4.78
N ARG A 107 0.69 -19.54 5.61
CA ARG A 107 0.42 -18.16 5.19
C ARG A 107 1.66 -17.58 4.51
N ILE A 108 1.46 -16.96 3.35
CA ILE A 108 2.46 -16.11 2.71
C ILE A 108 2.44 -14.74 3.40
N LEU A 109 3.60 -14.23 3.77
CA LEU A 109 3.72 -12.89 4.34
C LEU A 109 3.48 -11.83 3.27
N ALA A 110 2.72 -10.80 3.61
CA ALA A 110 2.49 -9.61 2.81
C ALA A 110 3.57 -8.57 3.15
N THR A 111 4.63 -8.56 2.35
CA THR A 111 5.79 -7.68 2.49
C THR A 111 6.49 -7.56 1.13
N GLU A 112 7.64 -6.91 1.02
CA GLU A 112 8.39 -6.97 -0.24
C GLU A 112 9.18 -8.29 -0.35
N PRO A 113 9.37 -8.80 -1.58
CA PRO A 113 10.07 -10.05 -1.80
C PRO A 113 11.51 -10.04 -1.30
N GLY A 114 12.10 -11.22 -1.11
CA GLY A 114 13.55 -11.39 -1.18
C GLY A 114 14.03 -11.51 -2.63
N ILE A 115 15.26 -11.09 -2.93
CA ILE A 115 15.87 -11.21 -4.26
C ILE A 115 17.00 -12.23 -4.28
N VAL A 116 16.98 -13.07 -5.31
CA VAL A 116 18.10 -13.96 -5.65
C VAL A 116 18.43 -13.84 -7.13
N PHE A 117 19.72 -13.85 -7.45
CA PHE A 117 20.19 -13.84 -8.83
C PHE A 117 20.44 -15.26 -9.34
N ALA A 118 20.34 -15.41 -10.65
CA ALA A 118 20.72 -16.61 -11.36
C ALA A 118 21.51 -16.24 -12.61
N ILE A 119 22.51 -17.05 -12.95
CA ILE A 119 23.29 -16.92 -14.17
C ILE A 119 23.17 -18.20 -14.99
N ARG A 120 22.96 -18.06 -16.29
CA ARG A 120 22.89 -19.20 -17.21
C ARG A 120 24.29 -19.74 -17.47
N LYS A 121 24.46 -21.05 -17.30
CA LYS A 121 25.68 -21.83 -17.59
C LYS A 121 25.32 -22.98 -18.54
N ASP A 122 26.34 -23.66 -19.06
CA ASP A 122 26.17 -24.79 -20.00
C ASP A 122 25.27 -25.91 -19.43
N GLU A 123 25.24 -26.07 -18.11
CA GLU A 123 24.47 -27.11 -17.40
C GLU A 123 23.12 -26.62 -16.83
N GLY A 124 22.73 -25.36 -17.09
CA GLY A 124 21.48 -24.76 -16.61
C GLY A 124 21.70 -23.48 -15.78
N TRP A 125 20.73 -23.15 -14.94
CA TRP A 125 20.80 -21.97 -14.06
C TRP A 125 21.67 -22.24 -12.83
N GLN A 126 22.59 -21.33 -12.55
CA GLN A 126 23.36 -21.30 -11.32
C GLN A 126 22.89 -20.14 -10.45
N ILE A 127 22.55 -20.42 -9.20
CA ILE A 127 22.01 -19.46 -8.23
C ILE A 127 23.13 -18.72 -7.51
N VAL A 128 22.94 -17.42 -7.31
CA VAL A 128 23.87 -16.51 -6.64
C VAL A 128 23.12 -15.77 -5.53
N PHE A 129 23.51 -16.04 -4.28
CA PHE A 129 22.99 -15.34 -3.11
C PHE A 129 23.76 -14.05 -2.84
N SER A 130 23.19 -13.15 -2.02
CA SER A 130 23.85 -11.88 -1.64
C SER A 130 25.15 -12.05 -0.86
N SER A 131 25.41 -13.23 -0.29
CA SER A 131 26.68 -13.58 0.35
C SER A 131 27.76 -14.07 -0.62
N ASP A 132 27.41 -14.37 -1.88
CA ASP A 132 28.34 -14.89 -2.87
C ASP A 132 29.15 -13.73 -3.48
N LYS A 133 30.42 -13.98 -3.84
CA LYS A 133 31.34 -12.94 -4.34
C LYS A 133 30.91 -12.37 -5.71
N GLU A 134 30.15 -13.13 -6.48
CA GLU A 134 29.64 -12.76 -7.80
C GLU A 134 28.45 -11.78 -7.72
N TRP A 135 27.83 -11.63 -6.55
CA TRP A 135 26.61 -10.84 -6.37
C TRP A 135 26.74 -9.40 -6.88
N GLU A 136 27.77 -8.68 -6.41
CA GLU A 136 27.96 -7.27 -6.78
C GLU A 136 28.29 -7.09 -8.26
N GLU A 137 29.02 -8.04 -8.86
CA GLU A 137 29.32 -8.01 -10.30
C GLU A 137 28.02 -8.15 -11.11
N ILE A 138 27.14 -9.08 -10.72
CA ILE A 138 25.84 -9.27 -11.38
C ILE A 138 24.95 -8.04 -11.18
N LYS A 139 24.85 -7.54 -9.94
CA LYS A 139 24.03 -6.37 -9.59
C LYS A 139 24.38 -5.16 -10.46
N VAL A 140 25.67 -4.88 -10.65
CA VAL A 140 26.16 -3.75 -11.46
C VAL A 140 26.02 -4.00 -12.97
N SER A 141 25.99 -5.27 -13.40
CA SER A 141 25.80 -5.62 -14.81
C SER A 141 24.35 -5.50 -15.29
N LEU A 142 23.39 -5.57 -14.37
CA LEU A 142 21.98 -5.46 -14.67
C LEU A 142 21.61 -4.00 -15.00
N PRO A 143 20.71 -3.77 -15.97
CA PRO A 143 20.08 -2.48 -16.15
C PRO A 143 19.45 -2.01 -14.83
N GLU A 144 19.52 -0.71 -14.54
CA GLU A 144 18.92 -0.15 -13.33
C GLU A 144 17.44 -0.52 -13.22
N ASP A 145 16.74 -0.53 -14.35
CA ASP A 145 15.32 -0.91 -14.43
C ASP A 145 15.02 -2.40 -14.22
N PHE A 146 16.04 -3.22 -14.01
CA PHE A 146 15.92 -4.65 -13.73
C PHE A 146 15.86 -4.98 -12.26
N LEU A 147 16.20 -4.03 -11.39
CA LEU A 147 16.12 -4.18 -9.95
C LEU A 147 15.06 -3.23 -9.38
N PRO A 148 14.36 -3.63 -8.32
CA PRO A 148 13.49 -2.73 -7.56
C PRO A 148 14.28 -1.51 -7.04
N ALA A 149 13.57 -0.39 -6.83
CA ALA A 149 14.16 0.86 -6.38
C ALA A 149 14.85 0.73 -5.01
N GLU A 150 14.39 -0.21 -4.20
CA GLU A 150 14.91 -0.64 -2.91
C GLU A 150 16.37 -1.09 -2.96
N PHE A 151 16.81 -1.64 -4.11
CA PHE A 151 18.16 -2.13 -4.35
C PHE A 151 19.06 -1.11 -5.05
N GLN A 152 18.51 0.03 -5.44
CA GLN A 152 19.21 1.10 -6.14
C GLN A 152 19.84 2.06 -5.14
N SER A 153 21.02 2.57 -5.49
CA SER A 153 21.65 3.64 -4.72
C SER A 153 20.84 4.92 -4.89
N ALA A 154 20.78 5.72 -3.84
CA ALA A 154 20.29 7.09 -3.97
C ALA A 154 21.11 7.84 -5.04
N PRO A 155 20.48 8.65 -5.91
CA PRO A 155 21.20 9.42 -6.91
C PRO A 155 22.17 10.41 -6.24
N GLU A 156 23.29 10.77 -6.89
CA GLU A 156 24.33 11.64 -6.30
C GLU A 156 23.80 13.01 -5.84
N ASN A 157 22.71 13.48 -6.43
CA ASN A 157 22.03 14.72 -6.11
C ASN A 157 20.81 14.54 -5.20
N ALA A 158 20.63 13.35 -4.60
CA ALA A 158 19.59 13.12 -3.60
C ALA A 158 19.78 14.11 -2.44
N PRO A 159 18.72 14.77 -1.97
CA PRO A 159 18.84 15.73 -0.88
C PRO A 159 19.29 15.02 0.40
N ASP A 160 20.32 15.57 1.06
CA ASP A 160 20.81 15.08 2.35
C ASP A 160 19.67 14.97 3.37
N GLN A 161 19.71 13.89 4.15
CA GLN A 161 18.77 13.69 5.24
C GLN A 161 19.08 14.69 6.37
N ALA A 162 18.07 15.46 6.79
CA ALA A 162 18.23 16.31 7.95
C ALA A 162 18.38 15.45 9.22
N ALA A 163 19.28 15.83 10.13
CA ALA A 163 19.33 15.22 11.45
C ALA A 163 18.06 15.58 12.24
N ILE A 164 17.22 14.57 12.51
CA ILE A 164 15.95 14.70 13.21
C ILE A 164 15.96 13.70 14.36
N ASP A 165 15.54 14.10 15.58
CA ASP A 165 15.47 13.19 16.73
C ASP A 165 14.46 12.05 16.48
N TYR A 166 13.20 12.41 16.28
CA TYR A 166 12.16 11.57 15.70
C TYR A 166 10.95 12.44 15.32
N LEU A 167 10.22 12.06 14.27
CA LEU A 167 9.01 12.74 13.86
C LEU A 167 7.78 12.17 14.59
N THR A 168 6.80 13.04 14.84
CA THR A 168 5.55 12.70 15.51
C THR A 168 4.35 13.30 14.79
N GLY A 169 3.14 12.96 15.25
CA GLY A 169 1.88 13.46 14.71
C GLY A 169 1.32 12.62 13.56
N TYR A 170 1.99 11.51 13.22
CA TYR A 170 1.47 10.47 12.35
C TYR A 170 0.60 9.50 13.16
N TYR A 171 -0.46 9.03 12.53
CA TYR A 171 -1.35 7.98 13.03
C TYR A 171 -1.32 6.79 12.08
N LEU A 172 -1.76 5.63 12.53
CA LEU A 172 -1.90 4.46 11.66
C LEU A 172 -2.74 4.84 10.40
N PRO A 173 -2.37 4.36 9.20
CA PRO A 173 -2.89 4.89 7.93
C PRO A 173 -4.28 4.34 7.55
N TYR A 174 -5.14 4.06 8.53
CA TYR A 174 -6.50 3.53 8.38
C TYR A 174 -7.38 4.09 9.49
N VAL A 175 -8.72 4.05 9.34
CA VAL A 175 -9.63 4.81 10.20
C VAL A 175 -9.67 4.29 11.65
N ALA A 176 -9.91 5.21 12.58
CA ALA A 176 -10.02 4.91 14.00
C ALA A 176 -11.02 3.78 14.29
N GLY A 177 -10.58 2.81 15.10
CA GLY A 177 -11.40 1.66 15.49
C GLY A 177 -11.39 0.50 14.51
N THR A 178 -10.79 0.64 13.32
CA THR A 178 -10.37 -0.50 12.50
C THR A 178 -9.01 -1.00 12.97
N SER A 179 -8.64 -2.21 12.54
CA SER A 179 -7.34 -2.79 12.84
C SER A 179 -6.84 -3.63 11.70
N HIS A 180 -5.55 -3.53 11.40
CA HIS A 180 -4.87 -4.35 10.41
C HIS A 180 -3.61 -4.97 11.02
N ARG A 181 -3.11 -6.02 10.37
CA ARG A 181 -2.00 -6.81 10.88
C ARG A 181 -0.68 -6.24 10.35
N LEU A 182 0.32 -6.11 11.21
CA LEU A 182 1.68 -5.81 10.80
C LEU A 182 2.39 -7.10 10.37
N GLU A 183 3.08 -7.08 9.22
CA GLU A 183 3.84 -8.23 8.72
C GLU A 183 5.31 -7.92 8.38
N GLY A 184 5.60 -6.70 7.92
CA GLY A 184 6.96 -6.21 7.64
C GLY A 184 7.37 -5.08 8.59
N SER A 185 8.54 -5.22 9.24
CA SER A 185 9.21 -4.09 9.91
C SER A 185 10.74 -4.24 10.03
N VAL A 186 11.25 -5.18 10.83
CA VAL A 186 12.69 -5.50 10.95
C VAL A 186 13.10 -6.43 9.81
N LEU A 187 12.20 -7.33 9.40
CA LEU A 187 12.47 -8.31 8.36
C LEU A 187 13.00 -7.67 7.07
N HIS A 188 12.47 -6.51 6.66
CA HIS A 188 12.91 -5.75 5.49
C HIS A 188 14.44 -5.70 5.33
N PHE A 189 15.15 -5.46 6.43
CA PHE A 189 16.59 -5.24 6.43
C PHE A 189 17.38 -6.30 7.22
N HIS A 190 16.73 -7.35 7.71
CA HIS A 190 17.44 -8.49 8.30
C HIS A 190 18.10 -9.30 7.19
N ASN A 191 19.38 -9.58 7.33
CA ASN A 191 20.13 -10.28 6.28
C ASN A 191 20.00 -11.80 6.42
N TYR A 192 19.35 -12.44 5.46
CA TYR A 192 19.32 -13.89 5.31
C TYR A 192 19.35 -14.27 3.82
N PRO A 193 20.56 -14.34 3.24
CA PRO A 193 20.76 -14.51 1.80
C PRO A 193 20.01 -15.69 1.17
N PRO A 194 19.85 -16.86 1.82
CA PRO A 194 19.10 -17.96 1.23
C PRO A 194 17.63 -17.66 0.97
N LEU A 195 16.99 -16.74 1.70
CA LEU A 195 15.62 -16.28 1.41
C LEU A 195 15.60 -15.02 0.54
N GLY A 196 16.76 -14.57 0.04
CA GLY A 196 16.89 -13.34 -0.73
C GLY A 196 16.80 -12.04 0.09
N TYR A 197 16.83 -12.14 1.43
CA TYR A 197 16.78 -10.97 2.30
C TYR A 197 18.20 -10.43 2.59
N PRO A 198 18.35 -9.11 2.76
CA PRO A 198 17.29 -8.11 2.99
C PRO A 198 16.53 -7.70 1.71
N SER A 199 15.26 -7.30 1.84
CA SER A 199 14.47 -6.67 0.76
C SER A 199 14.88 -5.20 0.52
N CYS A 200 15.54 -4.57 1.50
CA CYS A 200 16.15 -3.25 1.35
C CYS A 200 17.22 -2.97 2.43
N ASP A 201 18.12 -2.02 2.16
CA ASP A 201 19.15 -1.61 3.13
C ASP A 201 18.52 -1.00 4.40
N ILE A 202 19.14 -1.26 5.56
CA ILE A 202 18.69 -0.73 6.86
C ILE A 202 18.59 0.80 6.86
N ALA A 203 19.44 1.51 6.13
CA ALA A 203 19.36 2.96 6.00
C ALA A 203 18.01 3.39 5.41
N TYR A 204 17.51 2.65 4.41
CA TYR A 204 16.25 2.97 3.75
C TYR A 204 15.04 2.44 4.54
N CYS A 205 15.16 1.27 5.19
CA CYS A 205 13.99 0.54 5.69
C CYS A 205 13.83 0.40 7.20
N ARG A 206 14.70 1.02 8.02
CA ARG A 206 14.63 0.89 9.48
C ARG A 206 13.27 1.25 10.10
N TYR A 207 12.57 2.21 9.50
CA TYR A 207 11.27 2.72 9.95
C TYR A 207 10.20 2.66 8.85
N VAL A 208 10.17 1.53 8.16
CA VAL A 208 9.15 1.12 7.19
C VAL A 208 8.24 0.09 7.83
N TYR A 209 6.95 0.11 7.48
CA TYR A 209 5.97 -0.78 8.04
C TYR A 209 4.99 -1.29 6.98
N ASP A 210 4.82 -2.61 6.94
CA ASP A 210 3.83 -3.26 6.09
C ASP A 210 2.62 -3.69 6.90
N PHE A 211 1.46 -3.11 6.57
CA PHE A 211 0.17 -3.51 7.15
C PHE A 211 -0.71 -4.20 6.10
N THR A 212 -1.36 -5.29 6.50
CA THR A 212 -2.17 -6.17 5.63
C THR A 212 -3.47 -6.60 6.30
N ASP A 213 -4.41 -7.14 5.52
CA ASP A 213 -5.60 -7.83 6.00
C ASP A 213 -5.94 -9.05 5.12
N ALA A 214 -7.14 -9.61 5.24
CA ALA A 214 -7.60 -10.73 4.41
C ALA A 214 -7.84 -10.34 2.94
N GLY A 215 -7.71 -9.06 2.60
CA GLY A 215 -7.91 -8.48 1.28
C GLY A 215 -7.86 -6.96 1.38
N HIS A 216 -8.08 -6.27 0.26
CA HIS A 216 -8.01 -4.81 0.15
C HIS A 216 -8.71 -4.12 1.33
N PHE A 217 -8.00 -3.18 1.94
CA PHE A 217 -8.55 -2.32 2.96
C PHE A 217 -8.24 -0.84 2.66
N PRO A 218 -9.15 0.05 3.09
CA PRO A 218 -9.04 1.47 2.80
C PRO A 218 -7.98 2.16 3.63
N LEU A 219 -7.17 2.95 2.95
CA LEU A 219 -6.17 3.81 3.55
C LEU A 219 -6.69 5.23 3.72
N VAL A 220 -6.24 5.87 4.80
CA VAL A 220 -6.43 7.30 5.04
C VAL A 220 -5.10 7.98 5.34
N ALA A 221 -5.03 9.28 5.02
CA ALA A 221 -3.82 10.06 5.29
C ALA A 221 -3.44 10.01 6.78
N SER A 222 -2.25 9.49 7.09
CA SER A 222 -1.69 9.39 8.44
C SER A 222 -1.50 10.77 9.10
N LYS A 223 -1.18 11.79 8.31
CA LYS A 223 -1.05 13.20 8.72
C LYS A 223 -1.51 14.12 7.59
N ALA A 224 -2.01 15.30 7.94
CA ALA A 224 -2.44 16.27 6.94
C ALA A 224 -1.27 16.69 6.04
N GLY A 225 -1.52 16.77 4.73
CA GLY A 225 -0.49 17.02 3.74
C GLY A 225 -1.01 17.54 2.41
N VAL A 226 -0.10 17.69 1.46
CA VAL A 226 -0.38 18.08 0.09
C VAL A 226 0.09 16.95 -0.82
N VAL A 227 -0.74 16.54 -1.77
CA VAL A 227 -0.39 15.55 -2.78
C VAL A 227 0.79 16.07 -3.61
N ILE A 228 1.86 15.29 -3.68
CA ILE A 228 3.06 15.62 -4.45
C ILE A 228 3.07 14.85 -5.77
N ALA A 229 2.82 13.55 -5.69
CA ALA A 229 2.72 12.66 -6.82
C ALA A 229 1.81 11.49 -6.48
N LEU A 230 1.22 10.89 -7.50
CA LEU A 230 0.44 9.66 -7.39
C LEU A 230 0.53 8.89 -8.70
N ARG A 231 0.25 7.60 -8.62
CA ARG A 231 -0.04 6.73 -9.76
C ARG A 231 -1.12 5.75 -9.34
N ASP A 232 -2.14 5.61 -10.17
CA ASP A 232 -3.30 4.76 -9.92
C ASP A 232 -3.72 3.97 -11.18
N SER A 233 -2.75 3.69 -12.04
CA SER A 233 -2.98 3.12 -13.38
C SER A 233 -2.44 1.70 -13.53
N CYS A 234 -1.73 1.18 -12.53
CA CYS A 234 -1.25 -0.19 -12.52
C CYS A 234 -2.43 -1.09 -12.16
N ILE A 235 -2.60 -2.19 -12.89
CA ILE A 235 -3.62 -3.20 -12.60
C ILE A 235 -3.22 -3.94 -11.31
N ASP A 236 -4.22 -4.31 -10.51
CA ASP A 236 -4.05 -5.07 -9.28
C ASP A 236 -3.15 -6.30 -9.48
N GLY A 237 -2.23 -6.51 -8.52
CA GLY A 237 -1.28 -7.62 -8.51
C GLY A 237 -0.21 -7.57 -9.61
N SER A 238 0.00 -6.44 -10.29
CA SER A 238 1.01 -6.33 -11.35
C SER A 238 2.43 -6.26 -10.75
N PRO A 239 3.35 -7.19 -11.03
CA PRO A 239 4.71 -7.14 -10.49
C PRO A 239 5.60 -6.11 -11.19
N SER A 240 5.16 -5.56 -12.33
CA SER A 240 5.96 -4.64 -13.17
C SER A 240 5.58 -3.17 -13.00
N CYS A 241 4.62 -2.85 -12.14
CA CYS A 241 4.05 -1.51 -12.01
C CYS A 241 3.49 -1.33 -10.60
N THR A 242 3.84 -0.22 -9.94
CA THR A 242 3.38 0.11 -8.58
C THR A 242 2.47 1.32 -8.58
N ASN A 243 1.29 1.20 -7.97
CA ASN A 243 0.48 2.37 -7.62
C ASN A 243 0.93 2.95 -6.29
N TYR A 244 0.85 4.26 -6.16
CA TYR A 244 1.32 4.97 -4.97
C TYR A 244 0.64 6.32 -4.82
N ILE A 245 0.73 6.87 -3.61
CA ILE A 245 0.49 8.29 -3.34
C ILE A 245 1.56 8.84 -2.40
N ILE A 246 2.01 10.05 -2.67
CA ILE A 246 2.97 10.77 -1.83
C ILE A 246 2.31 12.04 -1.30
N LEU A 247 2.28 12.20 0.02
CA LEU A 247 1.79 13.39 0.69
C LEU A 247 2.94 14.10 1.41
N GLN A 248 3.23 15.35 1.05
CA GLN A 248 4.11 16.19 1.87
C GLN A 248 3.31 16.74 3.04
N ASP A 249 3.73 16.45 4.27
CA ASP A 249 3.04 16.98 5.44
C ASP A 249 3.13 18.51 5.50
N THR A 250 2.11 19.13 6.10
CA THR A 250 2.04 20.59 6.21
C THR A 250 2.84 21.14 7.39
N VAL A 251 3.39 20.26 8.24
CA VAL A 251 4.09 20.60 9.47
C VAL A 251 5.34 19.74 9.58
N GLY A 252 6.46 20.28 9.11
CA GLY A 252 7.76 19.60 9.08
C GLY A 252 8.29 19.40 7.66
N GLY A 253 7.40 19.31 6.67
CA GLY A 253 7.74 19.18 5.26
C GLY A 253 8.23 17.78 4.85
N ALA A 254 8.13 16.80 5.76
CA ALA A 254 8.44 15.41 5.48
C ALA A 254 7.37 14.79 4.58
N TYR A 255 7.70 13.70 3.91
CA TYR A 255 6.85 13.03 2.93
C TYR A 255 6.36 11.70 3.51
N GLN A 256 5.06 11.45 3.34
CA GLN A 256 4.41 10.18 3.60
C GLN A 256 4.32 9.45 2.26
N ILE A 257 4.92 8.27 2.17
CA ILE A 257 4.87 7.43 0.97
C ILE A 257 4.02 6.20 1.30
N TYR A 258 3.03 5.95 0.45
CA TYR A 258 2.15 4.79 0.49
C TYR A 258 2.29 4.08 -0.86
N LEU A 259 2.72 2.82 -0.84
CA LEU A 259 2.94 2.00 -2.04
C LEU A 259 1.99 0.80 -2.05
N HIS A 260 1.99 0.11 -3.18
CA HIS A 260 1.19 -1.09 -3.44
C HIS A 260 -0.32 -0.82 -3.40
N LEU A 261 -0.77 0.32 -3.92
CA LEU A 261 -2.20 0.67 -3.92
C LEU A 261 -3.00 -0.08 -5.00
N ALA A 262 -4.30 -0.26 -4.77
CA ALA A 262 -5.25 -0.83 -5.73
C ALA A 262 -5.56 0.13 -6.88
N HIS A 263 -5.82 -0.44 -8.05
CA HIS A 263 -6.12 0.25 -9.30
C HIS A 263 -7.44 1.02 -9.27
N ASN A 264 -7.41 2.29 -9.69
CA ASN A 264 -8.54 3.21 -9.73
C ASN A 264 -9.23 3.37 -8.37
N THR A 265 -8.47 3.36 -7.27
CA THR A 265 -9.01 3.57 -5.92
C THR A 265 -8.62 4.92 -5.33
N ILE A 266 -7.58 5.58 -5.84
CA ILE A 266 -7.19 6.92 -5.42
C ILE A 266 -8.26 7.90 -5.93
N PRO A 267 -8.81 8.80 -5.09
CA PRO A 267 -9.85 9.72 -5.53
C PRO A 267 -9.43 10.57 -6.74
N ASP A 268 -10.22 10.56 -7.82
CA ASP A 268 -9.98 11.32 -9.07
C ASP A 268 -9.77 12.84 -8.85
N THR A 269 -10.24 13.36 -7.72
CA THR A 269 -10.05 14.77 -7.33
C THR A 269 -8.64 15.09 -6.85
N PHE A 270 -7.81 14.07 -6.61
CA PHE A 270 -6.44 14.24 -6.16
C PHE A 270 -5.53 14.48 -7.36
N THR A 271 -4.83 15.61 -7.31
CA THR A 271 -3.78 15.98 -8.25
C THR A 271 -2.64 16.61 -7.46
N ALA A 272 -1.46 16.74 -8.07
CA ALA A 272 -0.34 17.44 -7.43
C ALA A 272 -0.78 18.85 -6.97
N GLY A 273 -0.59 19.15 -5.68
CA GLY A 273 -1.04 20.37 -5.04
C GLY A 273 -2.38 20.27 -4.27
N THR A 274 -3.12 19.16 -4.40
CA THR A 274 -4.35 18.95 -3.62
C THR A 274 -4.01 18.81 -2.13
N PHE A 275 -4.66 19.62 -1.28
CA PHE A 275 -4.55 19.48 0.17
C PHE A 275 -5.44 18.33 0.67
N VAL A 276 -4.88 17.50 1.55
CA VAL A 276 -5.50 16.31 2.12
C VAL A 276 -5.43 16.42 3.64
N ASN A 277 -6.59 16.39 4.30
CA ASN A 277 -6.66 16.34 5.76
C ASN A 277 -6.19 14.97 6.28
N ARG A 278 -5.63 14.94 7.49
CA ARG A 278 -5.43 13.68 8.21
C ARG A 278 -6.77 12.93 8.30
N GLY A 279 -6.76 11.62 8.06
CA GLY A 279 -7.95 10.78 8.12
C GLY A 279 -8.82 10.84 6.87
N LYS A 280 -8.40 11.55 5.82
CA LYS A 280 -9.08 11.54 4.51
C LYS A 280 -8.67 10.28 3.74
N TYR A 281 -9.62 9.62 3.09
CA TYR A 281 -9.38 8.48 2.19
C TYR A 281 -8.40 8.83 1.06
N ILE A 282 -7.48 7.91 0.78
CA ILE A 282 -6.40 8.09 -0.19
C ILE A 282 -6.25 6.92 -1.18
N GLY A 283 -7.06 5.88 -1.07
CA GLY A 283 -6.98 4.67 -1.89
C GLY A 283 -7.12 3.40 -1.04
N ASP A 284 -7.24 2.26 -1.72
CA ASP A 284 -7.21 0.94 -1.08
C ASP A 284 -5.83 0.30 -1.28
N THR A 285 -5.48 -0.63 -0.40
CA THR A 285 -4.29 -1.48 -0.54
C THR A 285 -4.44 -2.54 -1.62
N ASP A 286 -3.32 -3.03 -2.14
CA ASP A 286 -3.19 -4.12 -3.11
C ASP A 286 -1.77 -4.73 -3.05
N ASP A 287 -1.34 -5.41 -4.11
CA ASP A 287 -0.10 -6.15 -4.29
C ASP A 287 0.60 -5.66 -5.59
N THR A 288 0.54 -4.36 -5.89
CA THR A 288 1.16 -3.80 -7.10
C THR A 288 2.65 -3.55 -6.92
N GLY A 289 3.48 -4.09 -7.80
CA GLY A 289 4.93 -3.86 -7.84
C GLY A 289 5.73 -4.84 -7.03
N TYR A 290 6.75 -4.35 -6.34
CA TYR A 290 7.67 -5.16 -5.53
C TYR A 290 7.02 -5.60 -4.21
N SER A 291 6.09 -6.54 -4.31
CA SER A 291 5.23 -7.00 -3.22
C SER A 291 4.92 -8.50 -3.41
N THR A 292 4.68 -9.22 -2.31
CA THR A 292 4.38 -10.67 -2.33
C THR A 292 2.93 -11.00 -1.96
N SER A 293 2.19 -10.02 -1.43
CA SER A 293 0.77 -10.12 -1.15
C SER A 293 0.19 -8.75 -0.83
N GLU A 294 -1.13 -8.66 -0.67
CA GLU A 294 -1.85 -7.42 -0.37
C GLU A 294 -1.35 -6.74 0.90
N HIS A 295 -0.79 -5.55 0.78
CA HIS A 295 -0.43 -4.72 1.93
C HIS A 295 -0.26 -3.25 1.53
N VAL A 296 -0.13 -2.37 2.53
CA VAL A 296 0.48 -1.06 2.34
C VAL A 296 1.91 -1.10 2.83
N HIS A 297 2.85 -0.76 1.96
CA HIS A 297 4.18 -0.34 2.38
C HIS A 297 4.10 1.15 2.76
N PHE A 298 4.31 1.44 4.04
CA PHE A 298 4.19 2.78 4.58
C PHE A 298 5.50 3.27 5.18
N MET A 299 5.97 4.42 4.69
CA MET A 299 7.20 5.03 5.17
C MET A 299 7.12 6.56 5.22
N ILE A 300 7.91 7.15 6.13
CA ILE A 300 8.11 8.59 6.20
C ILE A 300 9.55 8.90 5.83
N VAL A 301 9.75 9.92 4.99
CA VAL A 301 11.07 10.34 4.52
C VAL A 301 11.20 11.87 4.57
N SER A 302 12.41 12.40 4.82
CA SER A 302 12.65 13.85 4.76
C SER A 302 12.87 14.36 3.34
N SER A 303 13.30 13.48 2.44
CA SER A 303 13.55 13.70 1.02
C SER A 303 13.29 12.40 0.28
N TRP A 304 12.96 12.51 -1.01
CA TRP A 304 12.64 11.36 -1.85
C TRP A 304 13.16 11.58 -3.27
N TRP A 305 13.28 10.51 -4.03
CA TRP A 305 13.69 10.51 -5.44
C TRP A 305 12.90 9.47 -6.22
N TRP A 306 13.02 9.53 -7.55
CA TRP A 306 12.52 8.49 -8.44
C TRP A 306 13.59 7.42 -8.59
N GLY A 307 13.27 6.19 -8.21
CA GLY A 307 13.98 5.01 -8.70
C GLY A 307 13.46 4.61 -10.09
N SER A 308 13.88 3.43 -10.52
CA SER A 308 13.39 2.81 -11.76
C SER A 308 11.85 2.83 -11.86
N GLY A 309 11.33 2.89 -13.09
CA GLY A 309 9.89 2.74 -13.34
C GLY A 309 9.05 3.90 -12.79
N SER A 310 9.71 5.01 -12.41
CA SER A 310 9.15 6.09 -11.60
C SER A 310 8.55 5.61 -10.28
N TYR A 311 9.26 4.71 -9.62
CA TYR A 311 8.97 4.26 -8.27
C TYR A 311 9.47 5.31 -7.25
N PRO A 312 8.62 5.85 -6.36
CA PRO A 312 9.06 6.83 -5.39
C PRO A 312 9.75 6.15 -4.21
N TRP A 313 10.96 6.61 -3.88
CA TRP A 313 11.76 6.04 -2.81
C TRP A 313 12.46 7.10 -1.96
N GLY A 314 12.94 6.71 -0.78
CA GLY A 314 13.63 7.62 0.13
C GLY A 314 14.34 6.92 1.29
N VAL A 315 15.02 7.69 2.13
CA VAL A 315 15.61 7.20 3.38
C VAL A 315 14.56 7.32 4.49
N SER A 316 14.10 6.21 5.06
CA SER A 316 13.15 6.27 6.18
C SER A 316 13.75 7.04 7.36
N VAL A 317 12.91 7.84 8.02
CA VAL A 317 13.28 8.57 9.25
C VAL A 317 12.62 7.94 10.46
N ASP A 318 13.23 8.09 11.64
CA ASP A 318 12.59 7.70 12.91
C ASP A 318 11.26 8.47 13.04
N MET A 319 10.16 7.76 12.82
CA MET A 319 8.81 8.27 12.95
C MET A 319 8.09 7.44 14.00
N ARG A 320 7.23 8.09 14.78
CA ARG A 320 6.48 7.46 15.86
C ARG A 320 5.00 7.74 15.72
N PHE A 321 4.23 6.66 15.63
CA PHE A 321 2.78 6.73 15.60
C PHE A 321 2.24 7.22 16.95
N ALA A 322 1.32 8.18 16.91
CA ALA A 322 0.70 8.75 18.09
C ALA A 322 -0.31 7.79 18.75
N ASP A 323 -0.83 6.82 18.00
CA ASP A 323 -1.85 5.84 18.40
C ASP A 323 -1.31 4.43 18.63
N VAL A 324 0.00 4.21 18.44
CA VAL A 324 0.68 2.97 18.86
C VAL A 324 1.20 3.14 20.28
N THR A 325 0.63 2.39 21.23
CA THR A 325 0.91 2.55 22.67
C THR A 325 2.17 1.84 23.16
N LEU A 326 2.69 0.89 22.38
CA LEU A 326 3.89 0.12 22.67
C LEU A 326 5.13 0.75 22.04
N ASN A 327 6.32 0.44 22.59
CA ASN A 327 7.62 0.90 22.09
C ASN A 327 7.72 2.42 21.80
N GLY A 328 6.94 3.25 22.49
CA GLY A 328 6.91 4.69 22.24
C GLY A 328 6.41 5.10 20.85
N GLY A 329 5.61 4.26 20.17
CA GLY A 329 5.05 4.54 18.86
C GLY A 329 5.64 3.72 17.70
N ILE A 330 6.51 2.73 17.99
CA ILE A 330 7.16 1.87 16.99
C ILE A 330 6.48 0.49 16.97
N PRO A 331 5.67 0.15 15.97
CA PRO A 331 5.05 -1.16 15.85
C PRO A 331 6.12 -2.21 15.47
N ARG A 332 6.02 -3.41 16.05
CA ARG A 332 6.88 -4.57 15.75
C ARG A 332 6.05 -5.84 15.82
N THR A 333 6.38 -6.83 15.00
CA THR A 333 5.69 -8.12 15.04
C THR A 333 6.21 -8.98 16.19
N CYS A 334 5.40 -9.93 16.65
CA CYS A 334 5.80 -10.84 17.72
C CYS A 334 6.92 -11.80 17.30
N TYR A 335 7.01 -12.18 16.01
CA TYR A 335 8.12 -13.02 15.56
C TYR A 335 9.43 -12.23 15.50
N GLU A 336 9.42 -10.98 15.05
CA GLU A 336 10.63 -10.15 14.96
C GLU A 336 11.21 -9.86 16.34
N VAL A 337 10.40 -9.40 17.30
CA VAL A 337 10.91 -9.10 18.66
C VAL A 337 11.38 -10.33 19.44
N THR A 338 11.01 -11.53 18.98
CA THR A 338 11.39 -12.80 19.60
C THR A 338 12.65 -13.38 18.97
N ASN A 339 12.81 -13.22 17.67
CA ASN A 339 13.79 -13.97 16.89
C ASN A 339 14.84 -13.08 16.23
N LEU A 340 14.59 -11.79 16.00
CA LEU A 340 15.51 -10.92 15.27
C LEU A 340 16.19 -9.90 16.20
N PRO A 341 17.39 -9.40 15.83
CA PRO A 341 18.02 -8.30 16.55
C PRO A 341 17.15 -7.03 16.49
N ILE A 342 17.05 -6.33 17.63
CA ILE A 342 16.31 -5.07 17.75
C ILE A 342 17.29 -3.91 17.96
N TYR A 343 17.21 -2.90 17.10
CA TYR A 343 18.23 -1.85 16.95
C TYR A 343 17.85 -0.52 17.62
N ASP A 344 16.59 -0.35 18.00
CA ASP A 344 15.98 0.90 18.48
C ASP A 344 15.33 0.75 19.88
N GLY A 345 15.45 -0.41 20.50
CA GLY A 345 14.85 -0.72 21.80
C GLY A 345 13.36 -1.10 21.74
N ALA A 346 12.75 -1.18 20.55
CA ALA A 346 11.36 -1.58 20.36
C ALA A 346 11.17 -3.10 20.57
N THR A 347 11.14 -3.52 21.83
CA THR A 347 11.16 -4.94 22.23
C THR A 347 9.78 -5.53 22.51
N GLN A 348 8.68 -4.82 22.21
CA GLN A 348 7.30 -5.27 22.44
C GLN A 348 6.52 -5.45 21.14
N CYS A 349 5.51 -6.33 21.17
CA CYS A 349 4.56 -6.59 20.08
C CYS A 349 3.14 -6.68 20.66
N ASN A 350 2.12 -6.58 19.81
CA ASN A 350 0.72 -6.82 20.18
C ASN A 350 0.41 -8.32 20.12
N GLY A 351 0.63 -9.06 21.21
CA GLY A 351 0.26 -10.48 21.24
C GLY A 351 1.11 -11.33 22.16
N ASN A 352 1.09 -12.64 21.91
CA ASN A 352 1.86 -13.62 22.67
C ASN A 352 3.15 -14.02 21.93
N ARG A 353 4.29 -13.51 22.41
CA ARG A 353 5.63 -13.83 21.90
C ARG A 353 6.01 -15.31 21.97
N SER A 354 5.38 -16.08 22.86
CA SER A 354 5.64 -17.53 22.96
C SER A 354 5.00 -18.30 21.79
N ILE A 355 4.07 -17.68 21.05
CA ILE A 355 3.40 -18.24 19.89
C ILE A 355 3.38 -17.14 18.82
N PRO A 356 4.54 -16.77 18.25
CA PRO A 356 4.69 -15.52 17.51
C PRO A 356 3.81 -15.45 16.25
N PHE A 357 3.53 -16.59 15.59
CA PHE A 357 2.66 -16.67 14.41
C PHE A 357 1.17 -16.88 14.70
N SER A 358 0.72 -16.67 15.95
CA SER A 358 -0.70 -16.73 16.25
C SER A 358 -1.48 -15.75 15.36
N PRO A 359 -2.61 -16.15 14.75
CA PRO A 359 -3.39 -15.26 13.89
C PRO A 359 -4.03 -14.09 14.65
N SER A 360 -4.02 -14.11 15.99
CA SER A 360 -4.47 -13.00 16.84
C SER A 360 -3.35 -12.03 17.23
N ASN A 361 -2.09 -12.30 16.87
CA ASN A 361 -0.98 -11.38 17.13
C ASN A 361 -0.89 -10.30 16.06
N ASP A 362 -0.23 -9.21 16.42
CA ASP A 362 0.27 -8.14 15.54
C ASP A 362 -0.82 -7.31 14.85
N TRP A 363 -2.04 -7.34 15.39
CA TRP A 363 -3.11 -6.43 15.01
C TRP A 363 -2.96 -5.09 15.72
N PHE A 364 -2.99 -3.99 14.96
CA PHE A 364 -2.89 -2.63 15.48
C PHE A 364 -4.20 -1.90 15.23
N VAL A 365 -4.84 -1.43 16.31
CA VAL A 365 -6.07 -0.64 16.23
C VAL A 365 -5.71 0.81 16.02
N SER A 366 -6.24 1.44 14.97
CA SER A 366 -5.99 2.85 14.69
C SER A 366 -6.76 3.79 15.60
N GLY A 367 -6.15 4.95 15.88
CA GLY A 367 -6.77 6.13 16.48
C GLY A 367 -6.97 7.27 15.47
N ASN A 368 -6.74 7.05 14.17
CA ASN A 368 -6.84 8.05 13.12
C ASN A 368 -8.29 8.37 12.77
N VAL A 369 -8.87 9.37 13.46
CA VAL A 369 -10.26 9.77 13.23
C VAL A 369 -10.44 10.19 11.76
N GLY A 370 -11.34 9.51 11.05
CA GLY A 370 -11.57 9.80 9.64
C GLY A 370 -12.18 11.19 9.42
N ALA A 371 -11.81 11.78 8.28
CA ALA A 371 -12.11 13.17 7.97
C ALA A 371 -13.49 13.37 7.30
N SER A 372 -14.14 12.28 6.88
CA SER A 372 -15.37 12.34 6.10
C SER A 372 -16.33 11.22 6.56
N PRO A 373 -16.95 11.35 7.74
CA PRO A 373 -17.87 10.33 8.22
C PRO A 373 -19.19 10.32 7.41
N PRO A 374 -19.84 9.16 7.28
CA PRO A 374 -21.01 9.02 6.44
C PRO A 374 -22.24 9.71 7.01
N THR A 375 -23.17 10.06 6.13
CA THR A 375 -24.46 10.68 6.48
C THR A 375 -25.62 9.88 5.93
N GLY A 376 -26.81 10.09 6.50
CA GLY A 376 -28.01 9.43 6.02
C GLY A 376 -29.23 9.71 6.89
N TYR A 377 -30.38 9.24 6.42
CA TYR A 377 -31.65 9.37 7.11
C TYR A 377 -32.60 8.22 6.78
N LEU A 378 -33.53 7.94 7.68
CA LEU A 378 -34.59 6.97 7.46
C LEU A 378 -35.67 7.59 6.57
N THR A 379 -36.03 6.92 5.49
CA THR A 379 -37.24 7.22 4.70
C THR A 379 -38.41 6.37 5.14
N ARG A 380 -38.16 5.15 5.66
CA ARG A 380 -39.14 4.29 6.33
C ARG A 380 -38.49 3.60 7.55
N PRO A 381 -39.21 3.44 8.67
CA PRO A 381 -40.48 4.11 8.99
C PRO A 381 -40.30 5.63 9.16
N ILE A 382 -41.33 6.41 8.83
CA ILE A 382 -41.37 7.83 9.20
C ILE A 382 -41.68 7.98 10.70
N ALA A 383 -41.31 9.11 11.29
CA ALA A 383 -41.68 9.41 12.67
C ALA A 383 -43.21 9.34 12.87
N GLY A 384 -43.63 8.69 13.95
CA GLY A 384 -45.04 8.45 14.30
C GLY A 384 -45.68 7.27 13.57
N ALA A 385 -44.97 6.58 12.66
CA ALA A 385 -45.51 5.41 11.98
C ALA A 385 -45.87 4.31 12.99
N VAL A 386 -47.00 3.65 12.75
CA VAL A 386 -47.39 2.43 13.46
C VAL A 386 -46.76 1.25 12.71
N VAL A 387 -46.00 0.44 13.43
CA VAL A 387 -45.21 -0.67 12.89
C VAL A 387 -45.56 -1.96 13.60
N ALA A 388 -45.17 -3.09 13.00
CA ALA A 388 -45.50 -4.41 13.51
C ALA A 388 -47.02 -4.55 13.81
N VAL A 389 -47.87 -4.19 12.85
CA VAL A 389 -49.33 -4.17 13.02
C VAL A 389 -49.88 -5.60 13.03
N GLY A 390 -50.76 -5.89 13.99
CA GLY A 390 -51.46 -7.17 14.09
C GLY A 390 -50.58 -8.33 14.53
N VAL A 391 -50.21 -9.24 13.61
CA VAL A 391 -49.36 -10.41 13.90
C VAL A 391 -48.05 -10.43 13.09
N ASN A 392 -47.79 -9.38 12.31
CA ASN A 392 -46.56 -9.30 11.52
C ASN A 392 -45.46 -8.61 12.35
N PRO A 393 -44.40 -9.32 12.75
CA PRO A 393 -43.31 -8.72 13.52
C PRO A 393 -42.31 -7.96 12.64
N LEU A 394 -42.44 -8.06 11.30
CA LEU A 394 -41.55 -7.42 10.34
C LEU A 394 -41.99 -5.99 10.07
N MET A 395 -41.02 -5.09 10.16
CA MET A 395 -41.13 -3.69 9.81
C MET A 395 -40.19 -3.41 8.64
N ASP A 396 -40.73 -2.78 7.60
CA ASP A 396 -39.95 -2.29 6.46
C ASP A 396 -39.10 -1.08 6.88
N VAL A 397 -37.81 -1.14 6.59
CA VAL A 397 -36.84 -0.09 6.91
C VAL A 397 -36.10 0.30 5.65
N THR A 398 -36.15 1.59 5.36
CA THR A 398 -35.44 2.15 4.21
C THR A 398 -34.64 3.34 4.67
N ALA A 399 -33.38 3.39 4.28
CA ALA A 399 -32.46 4.47 4.57
C ALA A 399 -31.86 5.02 3.28
N GLN A 400 -31.86 6.34 3.14
CA GLN A 400 -31.03 7.03 2.15
C GLN A 400 -29.72 7.42 2.82
N THR A 401 -28.61 7.11 2.17
CA THR A 401 -27.27 7.37 2.69
C THR A 401 -26.42 8.11 1.67
N SER A 402 -25.38 8.79 2.14
CA SER A 402 -24.43 9.53 1.33
C SER A 402 -23.09 9.61 2.06
N ASP A 403 -22.03 9.50 1.28
CA ASP A 403 -20.64 9.53 1.74
C ASP A 403 -19.75 10.05 0.58
N ASP A 404 -18.52 10.45 0.84
CA ASP A 404 -17.59 10.86 -0.22
C ASP A 404 -17.00 9.69 -1.00
N VAL A 405 -16.91 8.51 -0.39
CA VAL A 405 -16.56 7.26 -1.04
C VAL A 405 -17.86 6.48 -1.27
N TRP A 406 -18.34 5.74 -0.27
CA TRP A 406 -19.68 5.15 -0.23
C TRP A 406 -19.99 4.53 1.14
N VAL A 407 -21.28 4.37 1.43
CA VAL A 407 -21.74 3.66 2.63
C VAL A 407 -21.83 2.16 2.35
N VAL A 408 -21.16 1.33 3.15
CA VAL A 408 -21.12 -0.13 2.94
C VAL A 408 -22.10 -0.89 3.81
N LYS A 409 -22.53 -0.30 4.94
CA LYS A 409 -23.32 -1.02 5.94
C LYS A 409 -24.29 -0.11 6.67
N ALA A 410 -25.49 -0.61 6.92
CA ALA A 410 -26.51 0.06 7.71
C ALA A 410 -27.19 -0.87 8.72
N VAL A 411 -27.65 -0.32 9.83
CA VAL A 411 -28.49 -1.02 10.80
C VAL A 411 -29.42 -0.04 11.50
N LEU A 412 -30.63 -0.50 11.80
CA LEU A 412 -31.55 0.24 12.66
C LEU A 412 -31.12 0.06 14.12
N ILE A 413 -31.11 1.15 14.88
CA ILE A 413 -30.93 1.12 16.34
C ILE A 413 -32.20 1.61 17.03
N ALA A 414 -32.49 1.09 18.22
CA ALA A 414 -33.62 1.53 19.04
C ALA A 414 -33.23 1.68 20.51
N LYS A 415 -33.94 2.56 21.21
CA LYS A 415 -33.75 2.81 22.64
C LYS A 415 -34.58 1.85 23.48
N ILE A 416 -33.93 0.80 23.98
CA ILE A 416 -34.57 -0.27 24.76
C ILE A 416 -34.01 -0.23 26.18
N ASN A 417 -34.89 -0.16 27.18
CA ASN A 417 -34.54 -0.06 28.60
C ASN A 417 -33.53 1.08 28.89
N GLY A 418 -33.70 2.21 28.21
CA GLY A 418 -32.84 3.40 28.38
C GLY A 418 -31.52 3.37 27.60
N SER A 419 -31.20 2.30 26.87
CA SER A 419 -29.96 2.19 26.08
C SER A 419 -30.24 1.95 24.61
N TRP A 420 -29.44 2.59 23.74
CA TRP A 420 -29.48 2.35 22.29
C TRP A 420 -28.84 1.02 21.94
N ARG A 421 -29.53 0.21 21.13
CA ARG A 421 -29.11 -1.14 20.71
C ARG A 421 -29.44 -1.35 19.25
N GLU A 422 -28.64 -2.16 18.55
CA GLU A 422 -28.95 -2.60 17.18
C GLU A 422 -30.19 -3.50 17.20
N VAL A 423 -31.16 -3.20 16.35
CA VAL A 423 -32.44 -3.92 16.23
C VAL A 423 -32.65 -4.31 14.77
N GLY A 424 -32.22 -5.52 14.43
CA GLY A 424 -32.27 -6.04 13.07
C GLY A 424 -30.90 -6.43 12.51
N PRO A 425 -30.87 -7.01 11.31
CA PRO A 425 -29.61 -7.38 10.67
C PRO A 425 -28.82 -6.12 10.28
N ARG A 426 -27.50 -6.24 10.27
CA ARG A 426 -26.63 -5.30 9.55
C ARG A 426 -26.75 -5.65 8.07
N VAL A 427 -27.22 -4.72 7.26
CA VAL A 427 -27.37 -4.90 5.81
C VAL A 427 -26.23 -4.23 5.06
N THR A 428 -25.85 -4.82 3.93
CA THR A 428 -24.76 -4.39 3.05
C THR A 428 -25.28 -4.24 1.61
N ASN A 429 -24.44 -3.72 0.70
CA ASN A 429 -24.72 -3.60 -0.74
C ASN A 429 -25.93 -2.70 -1.07
N PRO A 430 -25.88 -1.39 -0.76
CA PRO A 430 -26.96 -0.48 -1.09
C PRO A 430 -27.13 -0.34 -2.60
N THR A 431 -28.35 -0.03 -3.05
CA THR A 431 -28.61 0.37 -4.44
C THR A 431 -28.67 1.89 -4.51
N ASN A 432 -27.70 2.54 -5.15
CA ASN A 432 -27.60 4.00 -5.26
C ASN A 432 -27.70 4.72 -3.90
N GLY A 433 -26.99 4.21 -2.89
CA GLY A 433 -27.02 4.75 -1.52
C GLY A 433 -28.32 4.46 -0.76
N VAL A 434 -29.25 3.67 -1.31
CA VAL A 434 -30.46 3.22 -0.62
C VAL A 434 -30.24 1.83 -0.05
N PHE A 435 -30.46 1.69 1.26
CA PHE A 435 -30.64 0.41 1.92
C PHE A 435 -32.14 0.20 2.13
N ASP A 436 -32.65 -0.99 1.77
CA ASP A 436 -34.05 -1.37 1.97
C ASP A 436 -34.10 -2.79 2.55
N TRP A 437 -34.69 -2.96 3.73
CA TRP A 437 -34.65 -4.24 4.46
C TRP A 437 -35.75 -4.40 5.50
N ASP A 438 -36.07 -5.66 5.81
CA ASP A 438 -37.01 -6.00 6.88
C ASP A 438 -36.31 -6.14 8.23
N VAL A 439 -36.88 -5.50 9.26
CA VAL A 439 -36.48 -5.64 10.66
C VAL A 439 -37.57 -6.38 11.43
N ASN A 440 -37.22 -7.52 12.04
CA ASN A 440 -38.06 -8.13 13.06
C ASN A 440 -37.80 -7.45 14.41
N ILE A 441 -38.61 -6.45 14.74
CA ILE A 441 -38.38 -5.62 15.92
C ILE A 441 -38.71 -6.36 17.23
N CYS A 442 -39.62 -7.35 17.18
CA CYS A 442 -39.98 -8.18 18.33
C CYS A 442 -38.82 -9.07 18.81
N LYS A 443 -37.81 -9.35 17.97
CA LYS A 443 -36.59 -10.04 18.43
C LYS A 443 -35.72 -9.18 19.36
N ALA A 444 -35.94 -7.87 19.40
CA ALA A 444 -35.18 -6.97 20.26
C ALA A 444 -35.74 -6.89 21.70
N GLY A 445 -36.94 -7.42 21.93
CA GLY A 445 -37.58 -7.52 23.23
C GLY A 445 -39.09 -7.40 23.15
N ASP A 446 -39.74 -7.43 24.32
CA ASP A 446 -41.17 -7.16 24.46
C ASP A 446 -41.42 -5.65 24.32
N LEU A 447 -41.75 -5.22 23.11
CA LEU A 447 -41.89 -3.81 22.75
C LEU A 447 -43.35 -3.52 22.39
N ASN A 448 -44.00 -2.60 23.11
CA ASN A 448 -45.34 -2.13 22.79
C ASN A 448 -45.43 -0.62 23.10
N GLY A 449 -46.02 0.14 22.19
CA GLY A 449 -46.16 1.58 22.29
C GLY A 449 -44.97 2.36 21.70
N PRO A 450 -44.74 3.61 22.16
CA PRO A 450 -43.69 4.47 21.63
C PRO A 450 -42.29 3.87 21.77
N LEU A 451 -41.54 3.87 20.67
CA LEU A 451 -40.15 3.42 20.62
C LEU A 451 -39.30 4.43 19.85
N ASP A 452 -38.24 4.93 20.48
CA ASP A 452 -37.26 5.75 19.78
C ASP A 452 -36.35 4.87 18.93
N VAL A 453 -36.23 5.23 17.66
CA VAL A 453 -35.36 4.59 16.67
C VAL A 453 -34.44 5.61 16.01
N ALA A 454 -33.32 5.13 15.48
CA ALA A 454 -32.38 5.90 14.70
C ALA A 454 -31.59 4.97 13.77
N LEU A 455 -30.83 5.55 12.86
CA LEU A 455 -29.96 4.85 11.93
C LEU A 455 -28.51 4.88 12.43
N LYS A 456 -27.80 3.77 12.22
CA LYS A 456 -26.35 3.66 12.38
C LYS A 456 -25.76 3.09 11.08
N ILE A 457 -24.72 3.73 10.57
CA ILE A 457 -24.09 3.39 9.29
C ILE A 457 -22.57 3.38 9.39
N TRP A 458 -21.96 2.68 8.45
CA TRP A 458 -20.52 2.62 8.23
C TRP A 458 -20.21 2.92 6.77
N ASP A 459 -19.20 3.73 6.52
CA ASP A 459 -18.61 3.92 5.19
C ASP A 459 -17.59 2.83 4.88
N HIS A 460 -17.01 2.93 3.68
CA HIS A 460 -15.96 2.07 3.17
C HIS A 460 -14.77 2.04 4.12
N GLU A 461 -14.28 3.21 4.51
CA GLU A 461 -13.10 3.42 5.34
C GLU A 461 -13.23 2.86 6.76
N GLY A 462 -14.48 2.73 7.24
CA GLY A 462 -14.80 2.21 8.56
C GLY A 462 -15.22 3.29 9.56
N ASN A 463 -15.42 4.54 9.14
CA ASN A 463 -16.05 5.55 9.97
C ASN A 463 -17.45 5.10 10.35
N ILE A 464 -17.86 5.45 11.57
CA ILE A 464 -19.16 5.06 12.12
C ILE A 464 -19.94 6.31 12.46
N THR A 465 -21.10 6.47 11.84
CA THR A 465 -22.07 7.49 12.25
C THR A 465 -23.29 6.80 12.85
N SER A 466 -23.65 7.19 14.06
CA SER A 466 -24.81 6.67 14.77
C SER A 466 -25.79 7.80 15.10
N MET A 467 -26.98 7.44 15.58
CA MET A 467 -28.01 8.41 15.98
C MET A 467 -28.47 9.30 14.82
N LEU A 468 -28.43 8.79 13.60
CA LEU A 468 -28.92 9.49 12.41
C LEU A 468 -30.44 9.39 12.33
N SER A 469 -31.09 10.48 11.93
CA SER A 469 -32.56 10.53 11.77
C SER A 469 -33.34 9.97 12.97
N PRO A 470 -33.07 10.44 14.21
CA PRO A 470 -33.78 9.95 15.38
C PRO A 470 -35.28 10.30 15.28
N GLY A 471 -36.13 9.35 15.62
CA GLY A 471 -37.58 9.52 15.61
C GLY A 471 -38.28 8.49 16.47
N THR A 472 -39.49 8.80 16.92
CA THR A 472 -40.32 7.86 17.68
C THR A 472 -41.29 7.18 16.73
N ILE A 473 -41.37 5.86 16.75
CA ILE A 473 -42.39 5.04 16.09
C ILE A 473 -43.33 4.43 17.13
N ILE A 474 -44.47 3.91 16.71
CA ILE A 474 -45.41 3.21 17.58
C ILE A 474 -45.39 1.72 17.23
N VAL A 475 -44.87 0.90 18.13
CA VAL A 475 -44.94 -0.57 17.98
C VAL A 475 -46.32 -1.01 18.43
N ASP A 476 -47.09 -1.59 17.51
CA ASP A 476 -48.41 -2.16 17.81
C ASP A 476 -48.28 -3.56 18.47
N ASP A 477 -49.38 -4.09 18.99
CA ASP A 477 -49.48 -5.26 19.88
C ASP A 477 -49.04 -6.62 19.27
N ALA A 478 -48.22 -6.64 18.20
CA ALA A 478 -47.66 -7.84 17.57
C ALA A 478 -46.41 -8.39 18.27
N CYS A 479 -45.83 -7.66 19.23
CA CYS A 479 -44.75 -8.15 20.10
C CYS A 479 -45.19 -8.44 21.56
N PRO A 480 -46.33 -9.13 21.83
CA PRO A 480 -46.74 -9.40 23.19
C PRO A 480 -45.93 -10.57 23.77
N PHE A 481 -45.79 -10.56 25.10
CA PHE A 481 -45.18 -11.60 25.92
C PHE A 481 -45.51 -13.01 25.41
N GLY A 482 -44.48 -13.86 25.25
CA GLY A 482 -44.56 -15.31 25.17
C GLY A 482 -45.82 -15.87 24.50
N ALA A 483 -45.68 -16.37 23.26
CA ALA A 483 -46.63 -17.34 22.73
C ALA A 483 -46.60 -18.61 23.61
N VAL A 484 -47.32 -18.57 24.72
CA VAL A 484 -47.82 -19.76 25.39
C VAL A 484 -48.85 -20.30 24.41
N LEU A 485 -48.43 -21.28 23.61
CA LEU A 485 -49.35 -22.18 22.93
C LEU A 485 -50.44 -22.55 23.96
N PRO A 486 -51.74 -22.42 23.65
CA PRO A 486 -52.75 -22.91 24.56
C PRO A 486 -52.45 -24.39 24.80
N LEU A 487 -52.23 -24.73 26.08
CA LEU A 487 -52.28 -26.12 26.51
C LEU A 487 -53.60 -26.68 26.01
N ILE A 488 -53.54 -27.60 25.05
CA ILE A 488 -54.64 -28.50 24.76
C ILE A 488 -54.83 -29.31 26.05
N ILE A 489 -55.72 -28.85 26.92
CA ILE A 489 -56.26 -29.68 27.97
C ILE A 489 -57.29 -30.57 27.29
N SER A 490 -56.97 -31.87 27.25
CA SER A 490 -57.79 -32.96 26.76
C SER A 490 -59.22 -32.87 27.28
N ASN A 491 -60.17 -33.25 26.43
CA ASN A 491 -60.97 -34.44 26.74
C ASN A 491 -60.75 -35.45 25.63
#